data_AF-A0A969JZY4-F1
#
_entry.id   AF-A0A969JZY4-F1
#
_cell.length_a   1.000
_cell.length_b   1.000
_cell.length_c   1.000
_cell.angle_alpha   90.00
_cell.angle_beta   90.00
_cell.angle_gamma   90.00
#
_symmetry.space_group_name_H-M   'P 1'
#
loop_
_entity.id
_entity.type
_entity.pdbx_description
1 polymer ?
#
loop_
_entity_poly.entity_id
_entity_poly.type
_entity_poly.pdbx_seq_one_letter_code
_entity_poly.pdbx_strand_id
1 'polypeptide(L)'
;MFDSQFSIITYFLQQLGLVEGKIPWLGSPVLAMAAVQTVNIWRGVPFFGMIILAALVTVPKDLYEAAVVDGANAWHRFYSVTLPHITPVLVVVTLFSFVVTLGDFQIVWILTKGGPLNSTHLIATLAFRTAIRAADVARGSAIAAFLFPFLIIVIALQIRYLRRD
;
A
#
# COMPACT_ATOMS: atom_id res chain seq x y z
N MET A 1 -2.96 -18.88 1.82
CA MET A 1 -3.50 -18.35 0.54
C MET A 1 -2.48 -18.39 -0.59
N PHE A 2 -1.27 -17.86 -0.41
CA PHE A 2 -0.22 -17.81 -1.45
C PHE A 2 0.77 -18.99 -1.43
N ASP A 3 0.42 -20.10 -0.79
CA ASP A 3 1.29 -21.28 -0.79
C ASP A 3 1.38 -21.89 -2.19
N SER A 4 2.56 -22.33 -2.61
CA SER A 4 2.75 -22.82 -3.99
C SER A 4 2.21 -24.24 -4.20
N GLN A 5 1.97 -25.00 -3.12
CA GLN A 5 1.42 -26.36 -3.18
C GLN A 5 -0.07 -26.40 -2.82
N PHE A 6 -0.48 -25.64 -1.80
CA PHE A 6 -1.84 -25.60 -1.26
C PHE A 6 -2.38 -24.16 -1.22
N SER A 7 -2.60 -23.58 -2.41
CA SER A 7 -3.25 -22.26 -2.54
C SER A 7 -4.76 -22.40 -2.72
N ILE A 8 -5.51 -21.77 -1.82
CA ILE A 8 -6.96 -21.64 -1.96
C ILE A 8 -7.36 -20.81 -3.18
N ILE A 9 -6.53 -19.83 -3.57
CA ILE A 9 -6.77 -18.99 -4.75
C ILE A 9 -6.62 -19.84 -6.01
N THR A 10 -5.52 -20.61 -6.10
CA THR A 10 -5.30 -21.53 -7.23
C THR A 10 -6.41 -22.58 -7.29
N TYR A 11 -6.85 -23.11 -6.15
CA TYR A 11 -7.96 -24.08 -6.10
C TYR A 11 -9.25 -23.51 -6.71
N PHE A 12 -9.66 -22.29 -6.33
CA PHE A 12 -10.86 -21.67 -6.92
C PHE A 12 -10.70 -21.35 -8.41
N LEU A 13 -9.51 -20.90 -8.85
CA LEU A 13 -9.24 -20.64 -10.26
C LEU A 13 -9.30 -21.93 -11.10
N GLN A 14 -8.87 -23.06 -10.54
CA GLN A 14 -8.97 -24.37 -11.17
C GLN A 14 -10.43 -24.83 -11.28
N GLN A 15 -11.24 -24.63 -10.24
CA GLN A 15 -12.67 -24.95 -10.28
C GLN A 15 -13.43 -24.13 -11.33
N LEU A 16 -12.99 -22.90 -11.60
CA LEU A 16 -13.54 -22.04 -12.65
C LEU A 16 -12.99 -22.36 -14.05
N GLY A 17 -12.08 -23.33 -14.20
CA GLY A 17 -11.46 -23.69 -15.47
C GLY A 17 -10.51 -22.62 -16.03
N LEU A 18 -10.07 -21.66 -15.19
CA LEU A 18 -9.20 -20.56 -15.64
C LEU A 18 -7.71 -20.95 -15.67
N VAL A 19 -7.32 -21.99 -14.92
CA VAL A 19 -5.93 -22.43 -14.77
C VAL A 19 -5.88 -23.94 -14.60
N GLU A 20 -4.97 -24.62 -15.28
CA GLU A 20 -4.83 -26.09 -15.26
C GLU A 20 -3.71 -26.58 -14.33
N GLY A 21 -2.87 -25.69 -13.80
CA GLY A 21 -1.66 -26.02 -13.03
C GLY A 21 -1.53 -25.30 -11.69
N LYS A 22 -0.46 -25.61 -10.96
CA LYS A 22 -0.09 -24.89 -9.72
C LYS A 22 0.52 -23.54 -10.08
N ILE A 23 0.07 -22.49 -9.40
CA ILE A 23 0.62 -21.14 -9.55
C ILE A 23 1.70 -20.92 -8.47
N PRO A 24 2.96 -20.62 -8.85
CA PRO A 24 4.03 -20.37 -7.90
C PRO A 24 3.97 -18.92 -7.39
N TRP A 25 2.96 -18.61 -6.57
CA TRP A 25 2.69 -17.25 -6.07
C TRP A 25 3.90 -16.58 -5.44
N LEU A 26 4.72 -17.32 -4.70
CA LEU A 26 5.95 -16.81 -4.06
C LEU A 26 7.23 -17.20 -4.82
N GLY A 27 7.10 -17.98 -5.90
CA GLY A 27 8.22 -18.46 -6.71
C GLY A 27 8.56 -17.58 -7.91
N SER A 28 7.64 -16.72 -8.35
CA SER A 28 7.86 -15.73 -9.41
C SER A 28 8.03 -14.32 -8.81
N PRO A 29 9.01 -13.51 -9.27
CA PRO A 29 9.22 -12.14 -8.79
C PRO A 29 7.96 -11.27 -8.85
N VAL A 30 7.23 -11.35 -9.98
CA VAL A 30 6.03 -10.55 -10.21
C VAL A 30 4.90 -10.97 -9.28
N LEU A 31 4.66 -12.28 -9.15
CA LEU A 31 3.60 -12.80 -8.30
C LEU A 31 3.91 -12.59 -6.81
N ALA A 32 5.18 -12.72 -6.41
CA ALA A 32 5.59 -12.51 -5.03
C ALA A 32 5.40 -11.06 -4.61
N MET A 33 5.74 -10.11 -5.50
CA MET A 33 5.47 -8.69 -5.28
C MET A 33 3.96 -8.42 -5.18
N ALA A 34 3.15 -8.99 -6.09
CA ALA A 34 1.70 -8.84 -6.06
C ALA A 34 1.08 -9.42 -4.76
N ALA A 35 1.59 -10.54 -4.27
CA ALA A 35 1.17 -11.13 -3.01
C ALA A 35 1.49 -10.22 -1.81
N VAL A 36 2.71 -9.68 -1.75
CA VAL A 36 3.12 -8.70 -0.73
C VAL A 36 2.23 -7.46 -0.75
N GLN A 37 1.98 -6.89 -1.93
CA GLN A 37 1.11 -5.72 -2.10
C GLN A 37 -0.33 -6.01 -1.67
N THR A 38 -0.87 -7.18 -2.06
CA THR A 38 -2.23 -7.59 -1.69
C THR A 38 -2.40 -7.67 -0.17
N VAL A 39 -1.43 -8.29 0.52
CA VAL A 39 -1.46 -8.37 1.99
C VAL A 39 -1.31 -6.99 2.63
N ASN A 40 -0.43 -6.14 2.09
CA ASN A 40 -0.24 -4.77 2.58
C ASN A 40 -1.52 -3.92 2.45
N ILE A 41 -2.17 -3.97 1.28
CA ILE A 41 -3.45 -3.30 1.03
C ILE A 41 -4.51 -3.83 1.98
N TRP A 42 -4.68 -5.15 2.05
CA TRP A 42 -5.69 -5.78 2.93
C TRP A 42 -5.52 -5.37 4.39
N ARG A 43 -4.27 -5.31 4.89
CA ARG A 43 -3.98 -4.85 6.25
C ARG A 43 -4.30 -3.37 6.46
N GLY A 44 -4.03 -2.52 5.46
CA GLY A 44 -4.25 -1.08 5.54
C GLY A 44 -5.71 -0.64 5.40
N VAL A 45 -6.51 -1.41 4.65
CA VAL A 45 -7.90 -1.07 4.28
C VAL A 45 -8.76 -0.67 5.48
N PRO A 46 -8.81 -1.39 6.61
CA PRO A 46 -9.67 -1.01 7.73
C PRO A 46 -9.32 0.35 8.32
N PHE A 47 -8.02 0.62 8.50
CA PHE A 47 -7.55 1.86 9.12
C PHE A 47 -7.79 3.06 8.19
N PHE A 48 -7.36 2.97 6.93
CA PHE A 48 -7.54 4.08 5.98
C PHE A 48 -9.01 4.26 5.57
N GLY A 49 -9.76 3.17 5.48
CA GLY A 49 -11.20 3.20 5.20
C GLY A 49 -11.98 3.97 6.26
N MET A 50 -11.64 3.81 7.55
CA MET A 50 -12.24 4.58 8.63
C MET A 50 -11.94 6.08 8.53
N ILE A 51 -10.71 6.46 8.16
CA ILE A 51 -10.34 7.88 7.99
C ILE A 51 -11.09 8.50 6.80
N ILE A 52 -11.16 7.78 5.67
CA ILE A 52 -11.88 8.23 4.48
C ILE A 52 -13.38 8.34 4.79
N LEU A 53 -13.95 7.38 5.53
CA LEU A 53 -15.35 7.43 5.97
C LEU A 53 -15.61 8.66 6.86
N ALA A 54 -14.73 8.94 7.81
CA ALA A 54 -14.85 10.13 8.65
C ALA A 54 -14.83 11.42 7.82
N ALA A 55 -13.99 11.50 6.79
CA ALA A 55 -13.98 12.63 5.85
C ALA A 55 -15.25 12.72 5.01
N LEU A 56 -15.81 11.59 4.56
CA LEU A 56 -17.05 11.58 3.78
C LEU A 56 -18.25 12.12 4.57
N VAL A 57 -18.26 11.91 5.90
CA VAL A 57 -19.33 12.42 6.78
C VAL A 57 -19.29 13.94 6.92
N THR A 58 -18.16 14.60 6.65
CA THR A 58 -18.05 16.08 6.75
C THR A 58 -18.55 16.81 5.51
N VAL A 59 -18.90 16.10 4.43
CA VAL A 59 -19.41 16.71 3.19
C VAL A 59 -20.84 17.22 3.44
N PRO A 60 -21.11 18.54 3.32
CA PRO A 60 -22.46 19.08 3.53
C PRO A 60 -23.48 18.50 2.55
N LYS A 61 -24.67 18.17 3.06
CA LYS A 61 -25.77 17.61 2.24
C LYS A 61 -26.27 18.62 1.19
N ASP A 62 -26.28 19.89 1.53
CA ASP A 62 -26.76 20.98 0.67
C ASP A 62 -25.99 21.04 -0.67
N LEU A 63 -24.70 20.69 -0.68
CA LEU A 63 -23.90 20.61 -1.91
C LEU A 63 -24.38 19.49 -2.85
N TYR A 64 -24.83 18.36 -2.28
CA TYR A 64 -25.41 17.29 -3.08
C TYR A 64 -26.80 17.65 -3.59
N GLU A 65 -27.61 18.35 -2.80
CA GLU A 65 -28.94 18.80 -3.20
C GLU A 65 -28.85 19.83 -4.34
N ALA A 66 -27.96 20.81 -4.23
CA ALA A 66 -27.69 21.78 -5.29
C ALA A 66 -27.25 21.08 -6.59
N ALA A 67 -26.31 20.12 -6.51
CA ALA A 67 -25.87 19.37 -7.67
C ALA A 67 -27.00 18.54 -8.33
N VAL A 68 -27.96 18.03 -7.54
CA VAL A 68 -29.12 17.31 -8.08
C VAL A 68 -30.07 18.27 -8.81
N VAL A 69 -30.28 19.48 -8.28
CA VAL A 69 -31.07 20.53 -8.95
C VAL A 69 -30.43 20.92 -10.29
N ASP A 70 -29.10 20.96 -10.35
CA ASP A 70 -28.33 21.20 -11.58
C ASP A 70 -28.29 19.99 -12.55
N GLY A 71 -28.99 18.89 -12.23
CA GLY A 71 -29.08 17.71 -13.09
C GLY A 71 -27.85 16.79 -13.04
N ALA A 72 -26.97 16.93 -12.04
CA ALA A 72 -25.77 16.11 -11.91
C ALA A 72 -26.11 14.64 -11.55
N ASN A 73 -25.62 13.70 -12.36
CA ASN A 73 -25.71 12.27 -12.07
C ASN A 73 -24.74 11.85 -10.94
N ALA A 74 -24.80 10.59 -10.50
CA ALA A 74 -23.98 10.10 -9.39
C ALA A 74 -22.46 10.26 -9.60
N TRP A 75 -21.96 10.03 -10.81
CA TRP A 75 -20.55 10.20 -11.15
C TRP A 75 -20.12 11.67 -11.11
N HIS A 76 -20.95 12.57 -11.65
CA HIS A 76 -20.68 14.01 -11.57
C HIS A 76 -20.63 14.49 -10.12
N ARG A 77 -21.59 14.06 -9.28
CA ARG A 77 -21.58 14.40 -7.85
C ARG A 77 -20.32 13.89 -7.14
N PHE A 78 -19.85 12.68 -7.46
CA PHE A 78 -18.61 12.16 -6.89
C PHE A 78 -17.39 13.02 -7.26
N TYR A 79 -17.18 13.32 -8.54
CA TYR A 79 -15.99 14.05 -9.00
C TYR A 79 -16.04 15.56 -8.72
N SER A 80 -17.23 16.16 -8.68
CA SER A 80 -17.41 17.61 -8.52
C SER A 80 -17.72 18.05 -7.09
N VAL A 81 -18.27 17.17 -6.25
CA VAL A 81 -18.64 17.49 -4.86
C VAL A 81 -17.83 16.65 -3.88
N THR A 82 -17.97 15.33 -3.92
CA THR A 82 -17.37 14.45 -2.90
C THR A 82 -15.85 14.50 -2.93
N LEU A 83 -15.25 14.21 -4.09
CA LEU A 83 -13.80 14.06 -4.25
C LEU A 83 -13.05 15.36 -3.91
N PRO A 84 -13.42 16.55 -4.43
CA PRO A 84 -12.75 17.79 -4.08
C PRO A 84 -12.83 18.11 -2.58
N HIS A 85 -13.98 17.85 -1.95
CA HIS A 85 -14.19 18.14 -0.52
C HIS A 85 -13.32 17.28 0.39
N ILE A 86 -13.13 15.99 0.06
CA ILE A 86 -12.28 15.08 0.84
C ILE A 86 -10.82 15.03 0.37
N THR A 87 -10.46 15.72 -0.72
CA THR A 87 -9.10 15.71 -1.31
C THR A 87 -8.01 16.03 -0.28
N PRO A 88 -8.16 17.05 0.60
CA PRO A 88 -7.15 17.33 1.62
C PRO A 88 -6.89 16.12 2.52
N VAL A 89 -7.94 15.41 2.94
CA VAL A 89 -7.81 14.20 3.76
C VAL A 89 -7.19 13.05 2.96
N LEU A 90 -7.59 12.86 1.70
CA LEU A 90 -7.01 11.83 0.83
C LEU A 90 -5.51 12.01 0.62
N VAL A 91 -5.04 13.25 0.46
CA VAL A 91 -3.61 13.55 0.34
C VAL A 91 -2.88 13.16 1.63
N VAL A 92 -3.40 13.57 2.79
CA VAL A 92 -2.80 13.22 4.09
C VAL A 92 -2.73 11.71 4.27
N VAL A 93 -3.84 11.01 4.02
CA VAL A 93 -3.94 9.54 4.14
C VAL A 93 -2.97 8.84 3.21
N THR A 94 -2.88 9.26 1.95
CA THR A 94 -1.99 8.66 0.95
C THR A 94 -0.53 8.83 1.33
N LEU A 95 -0.15 10.04 1.77
CA LEU A 95 1.22 10.31 2.22
C LEU A 95 1.58 9.52 3.48
N PHE A 96 0.66 9.46 4.46
CA PHE A 96 0.86 8.67 5.67
C PHE A 96 1.00 7.17 5.35
N SER A 97 0.14 6.64 4.47
CA SER A 97 0.23 5.26 3.98
C SER A 97 1.57 4.97 3.31
N PHE A 98 2.06 5.89 2.48
CA PHE A 98 3.34 5.75 1.79
C PHE A 98 4.51 5.64 2.79
N VAL A 99 4.55 6.51 3.81
CA VAL A 99 5.59 6.47 4.86
C VAL A 99 5.55 5.15 5.63
N VAL A 100 4.36 4.72 6.07
CA VAL A 100 4.20 3.46 6.81
C VAL A 100 4.60 2.26 5.95
N THR A 101 4.25 2.25 4.67
CA THR A 101 4.54 1.14 3.75
C THR A 101 6.04 1.01 3.46
N LEU A 102 6.75 2.13 3.32
CA LEU A 102 8.20 2.12 3.12
C LEU A 102 8.98 1.60 4.32
N GLY A 103 8.47 1.88 5.53
CA GLY A 103 9.02 1.37 6.77
C GLY A 103 8.64 -0.08 7.07
N ASP A 104 7.83 -0.73 6.22
CA ASP A 104 7.36 -2.08 6.51
C ASP A 104 8.49 -3.10 6.45
N PHE A 105 8.61 -3.88 7.52
CA PHE A 105 9.53 -5.00 7.58
C PHE A 105 8.80 -6.35 7.56
N GLN A 106 7.72 -6.44 8.33
CA GLN A 106 7.10 -7.70 8.71
C GLN A 106 6.47 -8.43 7.52
N ILE A 107 5.73 -7.72 6.65
CA ILE A 107 5.02 -8.38 5.54
C ILE A 107 6.03 -9.04 4.60
N VAL A 108 7.03 -8.27 4.16
CA VAL A 108 8.07 -8.77 3.27
C VAL A 108 8.87 -9.90 3.93
N TRP A 109 9.25 -9.74 5.19
CA TRP A 109 10.06 -10.75 5.87
C TRP A 109 9.33 -12.07 6.10
N ILE A 110 8.04 -12.02 6.44
CA ILE A 110 7.22 -13.21 6.71
C ILE A 110 6.84 -13.92 5.42
N LEU A 111 6.38 -13.19 4.39
CA LEU A 111 5.89 -13.82 3.17
C LEU A 111 7.00 -14.32 2.26
N THR A 112 8.05 -13.53 2.04
CA THR A 112 9.02 -13.80 0.97
C THR A 112 10.48 -13.77 1.43
N LYS A 113 10.76 -13.19 2.60
CA LYS A 113 12.13 -12.89 3.06
C LYS A 113 12.92 -12.04 2.04
N GLY A 114 12.20 -11.27 1.20
CA GLY A 114 12.77 -10.48 0.11
C GLY A 114 12.90 -11.19 -1.24
N GLY A 115 12.55 -12.47 -1.32
CA GLY A 115 12.63 -13.26 -2.56
C GLY A 115 11.37 -13.17 -3.44
N PRO A 116 11.38 -13.88 -4.58
CA PRO A 116 12.54 -14.53 -5.20
C PRO A 116 13.47 -13.48 -5.83
N LEU A 117 14.75 -13.84 -6.04
CA LEU A 117 15.76 -12.96 -6.69
C LEU A 117 15.86 -11.55 -6.09
N ASN A 118 15.72 -11.41 -4.76
CA ASN A 118 15.77 -10.13 -4.06
C ASN A 118 14.68 -9.11 -4.49
N SER A 119 13.66 -9.56 -5.21
CA SER A 119 12.70 -8.68 -5.90
C SER A 119 11.75 -7.93 -4.97
N THR A 120 11.51 -8.43 -3.75
CA THR A 120 10.54 -7.80 -2.84
C THR A 120 11.20 -7.09 -1.66
N HIS A 121 12.52 -6.93 -1.66
CA HIS A 121 13.22 -6.28 -0.55
C HIS A 121 12.86 -4.80 -0.43
N LEU A 122 12.47 -4.39 0.78
CA LEU A 122 12.52 -3.00 1.23
C LEU A 122 13.86 -2.72 1.90
N ILE A 123 14.23 -1.44 2.03
CA ILE A 123 15.50 -0.99 2.67
C ILE A 123 15.68 -1.67 4.03
N ALA A 124 14.63 -1.72 4.86
CA ALA A 124 14.66 -2.36 6.17
C ALA A 124 14.98 -3.87 6.08
N THR A 125 14.34 -4.60 5.16
CA THR A 125 14.59 -6.04 4.98
C THR A 125 15.95 -6.34 4.36
N LEU A 126 16.43 -5.46 3.47
CA LEU A 126 17.75 -5.59 2.84
C LEU A 126 18.85 -5.32 3.87
N ALA A 127 18.69 -4.29 4.70
CA ALA A 127 19.57 -3.99 5.81
C ALA A 127 19.66 -5.15 6.80
N PHE A 128 18.52 -5.70 7.21
CA PHE A 128 18.47 -6.86 8.12
C PHE A 128 19.14 -8.09 7.52
N ARG A 129 18.85 -8.41 6.26
CA ARG A 129 19.51 -9.52 5.57
C ARG A 129 21.03 -9.33 5.55
N THR A 130 21.50 -8.13 5.24
CA THR A 130 22.94 -7.85 5.16
C THR A 130 23.60 -7.91 6.54
N ALA A 131 23.00 -7.27 7.55
CA ALA A 131 23.53 -7.26 8.91
C ALA A 131 23.55 -8.64 9.56
N ILE A 132 22.42 -9.35 9.50
CA ILE A 132 22.21 -10.56 10.31
C ILE A 132 22.50 -11.82 9.51
N ARG A 133 22.00 -11.93 8.27
CA ARG A 133 22.17 -13.16 7.47
C ARG A 133 23.53 -13.24 6.80
N ALA A 134 24.10 -12.12 6.38
CA ALA A 134 25.45 -12.06 5.79
C ALA A 134 26.55 -11.73 6.82
N ALA A 135 26.19 -11.57 8.10
CA ALA A 135 27.08 -11.20 9.20
C ALA A 135 27.87 -9.90 8.99
N ASP A 136 27.38 -9.01 8.12
CA ASP A 136 28.00 -7.72 7.80
C ASP A 136 27.18 -6.59 8.43
N VAL A 137 27.32 -6.46 9.76
CA VAL A 137 26.58 -5.48 10.57
C VAL A 137 26.90 -4.06 10.14
N ALA A 138 28.14 -3.78 9.74
CA ALA A 138 28.56 -2.45 9.30
C ALA A 138 27.81 -2.04 8.03
N ARG A 139 27.80 -2.90 7.00
CA ARG A 139 27.08 -2.62 5.76
C ARG A 139 25.57 -2.60 5.95
N GLY A 140 25.01 -3.53 6.73
CA GLY A 140 23.58 -3.52 7.02
C GLY A 140 23.13 -2.26 7.76
N SER A 141 23.94 -1.76 8.70
CA SER A 141 23.70 -0.50 9.40
C SER A 141 23.75 0.70 8.44
N ALA A 142 24.72 0.72 7.51
CA ALA A 142 24.79 1.77 6.50
C ALA A 142 23.56 1.79 5.58
N ILE A 143 23.05 0.62 5.18
CA ILE A 143 21.82 0.50 4.37
C ILE A 143 20.61 1.02 5.17
N ALA A 144 20.48 0.66 6.44
CA ALA A 144 19.42 1.15 7.30
C ALA A 144 19.49 2.67 7.49
N ALA A 145 20.69 3.22 7.65
CA ALA A 145 20.91 4.66 7.81
C ALA A 145 20.44 5.47 6.59
N PHE A 146 20.49 4.87 5.40
CA PHE A 146 20.02 5.51 4.16
C PHE A 146 18.50 5.74 4.12
N LEU A 147 17.73 5.07 4.98
CA LEU A 147 16.29 5.30 5.11
C LEU A 147 15.97 6.68 5.69
N PHE A 148 16.79 7.19 6.61
CA PHE A 148 16.55 8.48 7.28
C PHE A 148 16.48 9.68 6.33
N PRO A 149 17.49 9.95 5.47
CA PRO A 149 17.42 11.10 4.56
C PRO A 149 16.22 11.00 3.61
N PHE A 150 15.88 9.80 3.15
CA PHE A 150 14.73 9.59 2.29
C PHE A 150 13.41 9.93 3.01
N LEU A 151 13.22 9.43 4.23
CA LEU A 151 12.03 9.75 5.03
C LEU A 151 11.94 11.25 5.36
N ILE A 152 13.06 11.89 5.69
CA ILE A 152 13.11 13.34 5.95
C ILE A 152 12.64 14.12 4.72
N ILE A 153 13.10 13.75 3.51
CA ILE A 153 12.67 14.41 2.27
C ILE A 153 11.16 14.26 2.07
N VAL A 154 10.63 13.04 2.24
CA VAL A 154 9.18 12.76 2.10
C VAL A 154 8.36 13.58 3.10
N ILE A 155 8.78 13.62 4.36
CA ILE A 155 8.10 14.38 5.42
C ILE A 155 8.19 15.90 5.15
N ALA A 156 9.35 16.40 4.71
CA ALA A 156 9.52 17.81 4.39
C ALA A 156 8.63 18.24 3.21
N LEU A 157 8.52 17.40 2.17
CA LEU A 157 7.61 17.62 1.05
C LEU A 157 6.14 17.62 1.51
N GLN A 158 5.76 16.68 2.38
CA GLN A 158 4.43 16.62 2.97
C GLN A 158 4.08 17.92 3.71
N ILE A 159 4.95 18.38 4.62
CA ILE A 159 4.71 19.62 5.38
C ILE A 159 4.62 20.83 4.44
N ARG A 160 5.44 20.89 3.39
CA ARG A 160 5.41 22.00 2.43
C ARG A 160 4.12 22.03 1.61
N TYR A 161 3.58 20.88 1.24
CA TYR A 161 2.31 20.79 0.52
C TYR A 161 1.14 21.21 1.41
N LEU A 162 1.09 20.70 2.64
CA LEU A 162 0.06 21.04 3.63
C LEU A 162 0.04 22.50 4.10
N ARG A 163 1.18 23.20 4.02
CA ARG A 163 1.28 24.63 4.36
C ARG A 163 0.92 25.58 3.22
N ARG A 164 0.64 25.05 2.03
CA ARG A 164 0.29 25.86 0.85
C ARG A 164 -1.22 26.09 0.70
N ASP A 165 -2.02 25.43 1.52
CA ASP A 165 -3.46 25.69 1.72
C ASP A 165 -3.67 26.44 3.05
#